data_AF-A0A2G9N8I9-F1
#
_entry.id   AF-A0A2G9N8I9-F1
#
_cell.length_a   1.000
_cell.length_b   1.000
_cell.length_c   1.000
_cell.angle_alpha   90.00
_cell.angle_beta   90.00
_cell.angle_gamma   90.00
#
_symmetry.space_group_name_H-M   'P 1'
#
loop_
_entity.id
_entity.type
_entity.pdbx_description
1 polymer ?
#
loop_
_entity_poly.entity_id
_entity_poly.type
_entity_poly.pdbx_seq_one_letter_code
_entity_poly.pdbx_strand_id
1 'polypeptide(L)'
;MAKKGLTSIFAAFLLIASLISISALSGCKEKTAYEKTLEGIEEIDNAHGMDIDDYKYGMDYLWENPRFPKPTNAEDIPAIVDEFSELKKEALEDEASGLLINGRIRLLESEKFYKLAKKYPSKGYVEDGFSCGEVDEVLETAKNLNTSVMHGRIAIENLDILQKKYPKEADVVDVSPFWLKSVNKTFDNLAEVSLKNVNVISHFCLNETTPDDNELEQEFGKANDLMKEAQPEISRT
;
A
#
# COMPACT_ATOMS: atom_id res chain seq x y z
N MET A 1 53.56 15.21 67.18
CA MET A 1 53.03 14.13 66.32
C MET A 1 51.56 14.44 66.02
N ALA A 2 51.03 13.96 64.89
CA ALA A 2 49.67 14.17 64.34
C ALA A 2 49.51 15.30 63.31
N LYS A 3 49.85 14.99 62.04
CA LYS A 3 49.35 15.66 60.82
C LYS A 3 49.26 14.63 59.70
N LYS A 4 48.22 13.79 59.69
CA LYS A 4 47.81 12.98 58.52
C LYS A 4 46.32 12.67 58.68
N GLY A 5 45.47 13.20 57.79
CA GLY A 5 44.04 12.86 57.84
C GLY A 5 43.06 13.68 56.99
N LEU A 6 43.49 14.66 56.18
CA LEU A 6 42.52 15.52 55.47
C LEU A 6 42.55 15.46 53.93
N THR A 7 43.45 14.68 53.32
CA THR A 7 43.61 14.65 51.85
C THR A 7 42.80 13.55 51.15
N SER A 8 42.14 12.65 51.89
CA SER A 8 41.46 11.49 51.29
C SER A 8 40.01 11.75 50.86
N ILE A 9 39.35 12.78 51.41
CA ILE A 9 37.90 13.01 51.19
C ILE A 9 37.66 13.81 49.90
N PHE A 10 38.59 14.69 49.50
CA PHE A 10 38.44 15.50 48.28
C PHE A 10 38.61 14.72 46.98
N ALA A 11 39.36 13.61 46.97
CA ALA A 11 39.53 12.78 45.78
C ALA A 11 38.29 11.94 45.44
N ALA A 12 37.47 11.59 46.45
CA ALA A 12 36.26 10.80 46.24
C ALA A 12 35.12 11.62 45.60
N PHE A 13 35.03 12.93 45.90
CA PHE A 13 34.00 13.80 45.31
C PHE A 13 34.26 14.14 43.84
N LEU A 14 35.52 14.19 43.38
CA LEU A 14 35.85 14.44 41.98
C LEU A 14 35.52 13.24 41.07
N LEU A 15 35.62 12.01 41.57
CA LEU A 15 35.27 10.79 40.81
C LEU A 15 33.75 10.59 40.66
N ILE A 16 32.96 11.02 41.65
CA ILE A 16 31.49 10.93 41.58
C ILE A 16 30.94 11.96 40.58
N ALA A 17 31.54 13.15 40.48
CA ALA A 17 31.14 14.16 39.49
C ALA A 17 31.46 13.76 38.03
N SER A 18 32.55 13.01 37.79
CA SER A 18 32.87 12.51 36.43
C SER A 18 32.00 11.32 36.00
N LEU A 19 31.47 10.53 36.94
CA LEU A 19 30.57 9.40 36.64
C LEU A 19 29.13 9.84 36.34
N ILE A 20 28.66 10.94 36.95
CA ILE A 20 27.32 11.50 36.67
C ILE A 20 27.28 12.23 35.32
N SER A 21 28.42 12.72 34.83
CA SER A 21 28.50 13.45 33.55
C SER A 21 28.51 12.52 32.31
N ILE A 22 28.80 11.23 32.46
CA ILE A 22 28.79 10.26 31.35
C ILE A 22 27.38 9.68 31.12
N SER A 23 26.50 9.70 32.13
CA SER A 23 25.12 9.21 32.03
C SER A 23 24.18 10.14 31.25
N ALA A 24 24.58 11.40 31.03
CA ALA A 24 23.78 12.38 30.30
C ALA A 24 24.05 12.38 28.78
N LEU A 25 25.05 11.63 28.30
CA LEU A 25 25.42 11.51 26.88
C LEU A 25 24.76 10.33 26.16
N SER A 26 24.00 9.49 26.88
CA SER A 26 23.26 8.34 26.33
C SER A 26 21.81 8.66 25.91
N GLY A 27 21.39 9.92 25.91
CA GLY A 27 19.96 10.31 25.91
C GLY A 27 19.31 10.71 24.58
N CYS A 28 20.06 10.86 23.49
CA CYS A 28 19.47 11.17 22.17
C CYS A 28 20.13 10.30 21.11
N LYS A 29 19.68 9.04 20.99
CA LYS A 29 19.98 8.25 19.79
C LYS A 29 19.26 8.96 18.66
N GLU A 30 20.00 9.59 17.75
CA GLU A 30 19.39 10.24 16.58
C GLU A 30 18.54 9.20 15.84
N LYS A 31 17.28 9.57 15.56
CA LYS A 31 16.38 8.72 14.78
C LYS A 31 17.00 8.47 13.40
N THR A 32 16.98 7.22 12.98
CA THR A 32 17.36 6.81 11.63
C THR A 32 16.46 7.48 10.59
N ALA A 33 16.91 7.52 9.33
CA ALA A 33 16.09 8.04 8.24
C ALA A 33 14.75 7.28 8.13
N TYR A 34 14.79 5.96 8.27
CA TYR A 34 13.60 5.10 8.27
C TYR A 34 12.63 5.40 9.40
N GLU A 35 13.11 5.58 10.65
CA GLU A 35 12.25 5.93 11.78
C GLU A 35 11.54 7.28 11.57
N LYS A 36 12.21 8.27 10.96
CA LYS A 36 11.57 9.55 10.62
C LYS A 36 10.51 9.39 9.53
N THR A 37 10.80 8.58 8.51
CA THR A 37 9.80 8.25 7.48
C THR A 37 8.58 7.58 8.10
N LEU A 38 8.78 6.61 8.99
CA LEU A 38 7.69 5.90 9.65
C LEU A 38 6.79 6.86 10.43
N GLU A 39 7.37 7.80 11.18
CA GLU A 39 6.62 8.83 11.89
C GLU A 39 5.78 9.70 10.95
N GLY A 40 6.32 10.07 9.79
CA GLY A 40 5.57 10.81 8.77
C GLY A 40 4.44 9.99 8.17
N ILE A 41 4.65 8.69 7.93
CA ILE A 41 3.61 7.78 7.46
C ILE A 41 2.50 7.65 8.52
N GLU A 42 2.87 7.43 9.79
CA GLU A 42 1.92 7.35 10.90
C GLU A 42 1.12 8.64 11.08
N GLU A 43 1.73 9.82 10.88
CA GLU A 43 1.03 11.09 10.94
C GLU A 43 -0.05 11.20 9.86
N ILE A 44 0.30 10.87 8.60
CA ILE A 44 -0.65 10.86 7.47
C ILE A 44 -1.76 9.82 7.72
N ASP A 45 -1.38 8.60 8.10
CA ASP A 45 -2.31 7.50 8.33
C ASP A 45 -3.30 7.83 9.46
N ASN A 46 -2.83 8.38 10.58
CA ASN A 46 -3.69 8.84 11.67
C ASN A 46 -4.63 9.98 11.26
N ALA A 47 -4.15 10.93 10.44
CA ALA A 47 -4.96 12.06 9.97
C ALA A 47 -6.16 11.61 9.13
N HIS A 48 -6.01 10.49 8.41
CA HIS A 48 -6.99 9.91 7.49
C HIS A 48 -7.63 8.62 8.01
N GLY A 49 -7.29 8.18 9.23
CA GLY A 49 -7.83 6.98 9.88
C GLY A 49 -7.49 5.68 9.16
N MET A 50 -6.32 5.61 8.52
CA MET A 50 -5.89 4.48 7.69
C MET A 50 -4.92 3.57 8.43
N ASP A 51 -4.93 2.29 8.08
CA ASP A 51 -3.92 1.33 8.49
C ASP A 51 -3.44 0.53 7.26
N ILE A 52 -2.15 0.19 7.19
CA ILE A 52 -1.64 -0.76 6.19
C ILE A 52 -2.20 -2.16 6.41
N ASP A 53 -2.48 -2.50 7.66
CA ASP A 53 -2.93 -3.82 8.05
C ASP A 53 -4.37 -4.10 7.58
N ASP A 54 -5.17 -3.05 7.30
CA ASP A 54 -6.53 -3.19 6.75
C ASP A 54 -6.56 -3.98 5.43
N TYR A 55 -5.54 -3.82 4.60
CA TYR A 55 -5.49 -4.41 3.25
C TYR A 55 -5.40 -5.94 3.28
N LYS A 56 -4.92 -6.55 4.36
CA LYS A 56 -4.82 -8.03 4.47
C LYS A 56 -6.19 -8.70 4.48
N TYR A 57 -7.23 -7.97 4.85
CA TYR A 57 -8.62 -8.44 4.83
C TYR A 57 -9.28 -8.28 3.45
N GLY A 58 -8.61 -7.61 2.52
CA GLY A 58 -9.02 -7.43 1.13
C GLY A 58 -9.80 -6.13 0.87
N MET A 59 -9.98 -5.81 -0.40
CA MET A 59 -10.61 -4.55 -0.82
C MET A 59 -12.10 -4.51 -0.48
N ASP A 60 -12.80 -5.66 -0.52
CA ASP A 60 -14.21 -5.73 -0.07
C ASP A 60 -14.35 -5.38 1.41
N TYR A 61 -13.38 -5.76 2.26
CA TYR A 61 -13.37 -5.34 3.66
C TYR A 61 -13.31 -3.82 3.82
N LEU A 62 -12.45 -3.13 3.05
CA LEU A 62 -12.33 -1.66 3.07
C LEU A 62 -13.60 -0.95 2.58
N TRP A 63 -14.38 -1.62 1.73
CA TRP A 63 -15.67 -1.10 1.28
C TRP A 63 -16.77 -1.29 2.32
N GLU A 64 -16.84 -2.48 2.92
CA GLU A 64 -17.86 -2.83 3.93
C GLU A 64 -17.59 -2.19 5.29
N ASN A 65 -16.34 -1.87 5.59
CA ASN A 65 -15.87 -1.29 6.85
C ASN A 65 -15.19 0.06 6.59
N PRO A 66 -15.95 1.09 6.19
CA PRO A 66 -15.38 2.41 5.93
C PRO A 66 -14.71 2.97 7.18
N ARG A 67 -13.52 3.54 6.99
CA ARG A 67 -12.74 4.18 8.06
C ARG A 67 -13.57 5.26 8.77
N PHE A 68 -13.49 5.32 10.09
CA PHE A 68 -14.24 6.26 10.93
C PHE A 68 -13.28 7.14 11.74
N PRO A 69 -13.56 8.45 11.95
CA PRO A 69 -14.77 9.19 11.59
C PRO A 69 -14.82 9.71 10.14
N LYS A 70 -13.73 9.57 9.38
CA LYS A 70 -13.63 10.09 8.01
C LYS A 70 -13.46 8.93 7.02
N PRO A 71 -14.55 8.43 6.42
CA PRO A 71 -14.44 7.47 5.34
C PRO A 71 -13.60 8.04 4.20
N THR A 72 -12.60 7.29 3.75
CA THR A 72 -11.81 7.66 2.57
C THR A 72 -12.63 7.33 1.31
N ASN A 73 -13.00 8.33 0.51
CA ASN A 73 -13.65 8.12 -0.78
C ASN A 73 -12.64 8.17 -1.93
N ALA A 74 -13.07 7.80 -3.13
CA ALA A 74 -12.18 7.76 -4.30
C ALA A 74 -11.61 9.14 -4.67
N GLU A 75 -12.38 10.19 -4.44
CA GLU A 75 -12.04 11.60 -4.66
C GLU A 75 -11.05 12.17 -3.65
N ASP A 76 -10.96 11.58 -2.45
CA ASP A 76 -10.07 12.04 -1.37
C ASP A 76 -8.65 11.49 -1.56
N ILE A 77 -8.53 10.28 -2.11
CA ILE A 77 -7.26 9.55 -2.25
C ILE A 77 -6.16 10.34 -2.98
N PRO A 78 -6.41 11.09 -4.08
CA PRO A 78 -5.36 11.86 -4.74
C PRO A 78 -4.62 12.83 -3.81
N ALA A 79 -5.34 13.52 -2.92
CA ALA A 79 -4.72 14.45 -1.97
C ALA A 79 -3.83 13.70 -0.96
N ILE A 80 -4.27 12.52 -0.50
CA ILE A 80 -3.50 11.67 0.40
C ILE A 80 -2.23 11.15 -0.30
N VAL A 81 -2.34 10.74 -1.57
CA VAL A 81 -1.19 10.33 -2.38
C VAL A 81 -0.19 11.48 -2.56
N ASP A 82 -0.66 12.72 -2.69
CA ASP A 82 0.21 13.89 -2.75
C ASP A 82 0.96 14.09 -1.41
N GLU A 83 0.30 13.92 -0.26
CA GLU A 83 0.96 13.98 1.07
C GLU A 83 2.09 12.94 1.18
N PHE A 84 1.86 11.68 0.79
CA PHE A 84 2.92 10.67 0.73
C PHE A 84 4.01 11.00 -0.28
N SER A 85 3.66 11.61 -1.41
CA SER A 85 4.61 12.00 -2.45
C SER A 85 5.52 13.14 -1.99
N GLU A 86 5.03 14.06 -1.16
CA GLU A 86 5.87 15.07 -0.50
C GLU A 86 6.80 14.43 0.54
N LEU A 87 6.28 13.54 1.39
CA LEU A 87 7.10 12.79 2.36
C LEU A 87 8.23 12.02 1.66
N LYS A 88 7.95 11.42 0.50
CA LYS A 88 8.95 10.72 -0.32
C LYS A 88 10.13 11.62 -0.72
N LYS A 89 9.90 12.91 -0.98
CA LYS A 89 10.96 13.86 -1.34
C LYS A 89 11.91 14.13 -0.18
N GLU A 90 11.44 13.97 1.05
CA GLU A 90 12.25 14.11 2.26
C GLU A 90 13.01 12.82 2.60
N ALA A 91 12.49 11.67 2.16
CA ALA A 91 13.04 10.33 2.40
C ALA A 91 14.02 9.81 1.32
N LEU A 92 14.45 10.65 0.37
CA LEU A 92 15.08 10.24 -0.90
C LEU A 92 16.36 9.40 -0.79
N GLU A 93 17.06 9.41 0.34
CA GLU A 93 18.33 8.69 0.49
C GLU A 93 18.19 7.28 1.09
N ASP A 94 17.01 6.90 1.60
CA ASP A 94 16.79 5.60 2.23
C ASP A 94 15.92 4.67 1.36
N GLU A 95 16.53 3.62 0.80
CA GLU A 95 15.84 2.68 -0.11
C GLU A 95 14.63 2.00 0.58
N ALA A 96 14.76 1.63 1.87
CA ALA A 96 13.67 1.02 2.63
C ALA A 96 12.47 1.97 2.77
N SER A 97 12.72 3.23 3.14
CA SER A 97 11.70 4.29 3.17
C SER A 97 11.03 4.47 1.80
N GLY A 98 11.82 4.50 0.72
CA GLY A 98 11.31 4.64 -0.64
C GLY A 98 10.38 3.49 -1.04
N LEU A 99 10.75 2.24 -0.72
CA LEU A 99 9.92 1.05 -0.97
C LEU A 99 8.61 1.09 -0.19
N LEU A 100 8.66 1.46 1.11
CA LEU A 100 7.47 1.56 1.95
C LEU A 100 6.49 2.62 1.44
N ILE A 101 6.98 3.84 1.17
CA ILE A 101 6.13 4.94 0.68
C ILE A 101 5.55 4.60 -0.70
N ASN A 102 6.35 4.04 -1.62
CA ASN A 102 5.83 3.59 -2.91
C ASN A 102 4.76 2.51 -2.75
N GLY A 103 4.97 1.54 -1.85
CA GLY A 103 3.98 0.54 -1.49
C GLY A 103 2.67 1.17 -1.03
N ARG A 104 2.72 2.10 -0.07
CA ARG A 104 1.55 2.84 0.43
C ARG A 104 0.81 3.60 -0.66
N ILE A 105 1.53 4.38 -1.48
CA ILE A 105 0.94 5.13 -2.60
C ILE A 105 0.19 4.19 -3.55
N ARG A 106 0.81 3.07 -3.93
CA ARG A 106 0.20 2.11 -4.86
C ARG A 106 -1.00 1.37 -4.25
N LEU A 107 -0.99 1.09 -2.95
CA LEU A 107 -2.18 0.54 -2.26
C LEU A 107 -3.34 1.54 -2.30
N LEU A 108 -3.09 2.83 -2.05
CA LEU A 108 -4.11 3.87 -2.10
C LEU A 108 -4.67 4.05 -3.52
N GLU A 109 -3.82 4.10 -4.54
CA GLU A 109 -4.28 4.14 -5.93
C GLU A 109 -5.13 2.90 -6.29
N SER A 110 -4.72 1.73 -5.80
CA SER A 110 -5.50 0.49 -5.96
C SER A 110 -6.88 0.61 -5.30
N GLU A 111 -6.96 1.13 -4.07
CA GLU A 111 -8.21 1.37 -3.35
C GLU A 111 -9.11 2.37 -4.10
N LYS A 112 -8.55 3.46 -4.64
CA LYS A 112 -9.29 4.45 -5.43
C LYS A 112 -10.01 3.81 -6.60
N PHE A 113 -9.29 3.05 -7.42
CA PHE A 113 -9.88 2.41 -8.59
C PHE A 113 -10.88 1.33 -8.21
N TYR A 114 -10.65 0.61 -7.12
CA TYR A 114 -11.63 -0.33 -6.60
C TYR A 114 -12.93 0.36 -6.14
N LYS A 115 -12.85 1.50 -5.44
CA LYS A 115 -14.04 2.30 -5.08
C LYS A 115 -14.77 2.83 -6.32
N LEU A 116 -14.04 3.24 -7.36
CA LEU A 116 -14.64 3.64 -8.64
C LEU A 116 -15.35 2.46 -9.33
N ALA A 117 -14.82 1.24 -9.24
CA ALA A 117 -15.47 0.04 -9.75
C ALA A 117 -16.80 -0.26 -9.01
N LYS A 118 -16.84 -0.02 -7.69
CA LYS A 118 -18.04 -0.19 -6.85
C LYS A 118 -19.10 0.90 -7.02
N LYS A 119 -18.81 1.97 -7.76
CA LYS A 119 -19.77 3.03 -8.11
C LYS A 119 -21.00 2.47 -8.83
N TYR A 120 -20.80 1.41 -9.62
CA TYR A 120 -21.86 0.64 -10.27
C TYR A 120 -22.03 -0.65 -9.46
N PRO A 121 -23.12 -0.78 -8.67
CA PRO A 121 -23.42 -1.98 -7.89
C PRO A 121 -23.75 -3.16 -8.82
N SER A 122 -24.89 -3.82 -8.68
CA SER A 122 -25.27 -4.94 -9.56
C SER A 122 -25.10 -4.69 -11.06
N LYS A 123 -25.24 -3.44 -11.52
CA LYS A 123 -25.05 -3.05 -12.92
C LYS A 123 -23.63 -3.22 -13.46
N GLY A 124 -22.62 -3.18 -12.59
CA GLY A 124 -21.22 -3.31 -12.98
C GLY A 124 -20.73 -4.76 -13.01
N TYR A 125 -21.54 -5.72 -12.54
CA TYR A 125 -21.12 -7.09 -12.29
C TYR A 125 -22.04 -8.08 -12.98
N VAL A 126 -21.50 -8.87 -13.91
CA VAL A 126 -22.29 -9.84 -14.67
C VAL A 126 -22.87 -10.96 -13.80
N GLU A 127 -22.30 -11.17 -12.61
CA GLU A 127 -22.74 -12.20 -11.66
C GLU A 127 -23.96 -11.82 -10.83
N ASP A 128 -24.23 -10.51 -10.70
CA ASP A 128 -25.40 -9.99 -10.00
C ASP A 128 -26.64 -9.92 -10.92
N GLY A 129 -26.50 -10.39 -12.16
CA GLY A 129 -27.47 -10.21 -13.22
C GLY A 129 -27.27 -8.87 -13.92
N PHE A 130 -27.13 -8.92 -15.24
CA PHE A 130 -26.90 -7.75 -16.08
C PHE A 130 -27.77 -7.82 -17.33
N SER A 131 -27.93 -6.68 -18.00
CA SER A 131 -28.54 -6.56 -19.32
C SER A 131 -27.54 -5.96 -20.32
N CYS A 132 -27.72 -6.22 -21.62
CA CYS A 132 -26.87 -5.59 -22.64
C CYS A 132 -27.05 -4.07 -22.76
N GLY A 133 -28.05 -3.48 -22.07
CA GLY A 133 -28.15 -2.04 -21.91
C GLY A 133 -27.17 -1.45 -20.89
N GLU A 134 -26.48 -2.30 -20.13
CA GLU A 134 -25.52 -1.92 -19.06
C GLU A 134 -24.07 -2.26 -19.45
N VAL A 135 -23.81 -2.47 -20.74
CA VAL A 135 -22.49 -2.81 -21.27
C VAL A 135 -21.45 -1.78 -20.82
N ASP A 136 -21.74 -0.49 -20.95
CA ASP A 136 -20.80 0.58 -20.61
C ASP A 136 -20.42 0.55 -19.13
N GLU A 137 -21.39 0.35 -18.22
CA GLU A 137 -21.13 0.22 -16.79
C GLU A 137 -20.28 -1.02 -16.47
N VAL A 138 -20.56 -2.17 -17.08
CA VAL A 138 -19.77 -3.40 -16.88
C VAL A 138 -18.33 -3.23 -17.38
N LEU A 139 -18.14 -2.61 -18.55
CA LEU A 139 -16.82 -2.35 -19.11
C LEU A 139 -16.04 -1.32 -18.27
N GLU A 140 -16.71 -0.27 -17.77
CA GLU A 140 -16.09 0.70 -16.87
C GLU A 140 -15.68 0.05 -15.54
N THR A 141 -16.54 -0.81 -14.96
CA THR A 141 -16.19 -1.60 -13.77
C THR A 141 -14.99 -2.49 -14.02
N ALA A 142 -14.96 -3.25 -15.13
CA ALA A 142 -13.82 -4.11 -15.47
C ALA A 142 -12.52 -3.31 -15.63
N LYS A 143 -12.57 -2.16 -16.31
CA LYS A 143 -11.41 -1.26 -16.46
C LYS A 143 -10.88 -0.77 -15.11
N ASN A 144 -11.77 -0.34 -14.23
CA ASN A 144 -11.40 0.12 -12.90
C ASN A 144 -10.83 -1.03 -12.03
N LEU A 145 -11.41 -2.24 -12.10
CA LEU A 145 -10.86 -3.41 -11.41
C LEU A 145 -9.46 -3.78 -11.91
N ASN A 146 -9.23 -3.78 -13.23
CA ASN A 146 -7.90 -4.06 -13.81
C ASN A 146 -6.87 -3.03 -13.37
N THR A 147 -7.26 -1.75 -13.36
CA THR A 147 -6.37 -0.67 -12.91
C THR A 147 -6.05 -0.82 -11.42
N SER A 148 -7.05 -1.16 -10.59
CA SER A 148 -6.85 -1.50 -9.19
C SER A 148 -5.86 -2.64 -8.99
N VAL A 149 -6.02 -3.74 -9.75
CA VAL A 149 -5.11 -4.91 -9.72
C VAL A 149 -3.68 -4.51 -10.08
N MET A 150 -3.50 -3.71 -11.14
CA MET A 150 -2.18 -3.24 -11.58
C MET A 150 -1.45 -2.49 -10.46
N HIS A 151 -2.09 -1.48 -9.87
CA HIS A 151 -1.50 -0.74 -8.74
C HIS A 151 -1.24 -1.66 -7.54
N GLY A 152 -2.17 -2.55 -7.23
CA GLY A 152 -2.05 -3.53 -6.16
C GLY A 152 -0.84 -4.45 -6.28
N ARG A 153 -0.57 -4.97 -7.49
CA ARG A 153 0.58 -5.82 -7.77
C ARG A 153 1.91 -5.06 -7.65
N ILE A 154 1.96 -3.82 -8.13
CA ILE A 154 3.15 -2.96 -7.96
C ILE A 154 3.39 -2.66 -6.47
N ALA A 155 2.33 -2.48 -5.68
CA ALA A 155 2.46 -2.32 -4.23
C ALA A 155 3.09 -3.56 -3.58
N ILE A 156 2.59 -4.76 -3.91
CA ILE A 156 3.13 -6.02 -3.41
C ILE A 156 4.59 -6.18 -3.80
N GLU A 157 4.98 -5.84 -5.03
CA GLU A 157 6.38 -5.91 -5.46
C GLU A 157 7.29 -5.04 -4.59
N ASN A 158 6.91 -3.78 -4.35
CA ASN A 158 7.70 -2.88 -3.48
C ASN A 158 7.82 -3.44 -2.05
N LEU A 159 6.71 -3.94 -1.51
CA LEU A 159 6.65 -4.46 -0.14
C LEU A 159 7.32 -5.84 0.02
N ASP A 160 7.34 -6.66 -1.02
CA ASP A 160 8.10 -7.92 -1.07
C ASP A 160 9.61 -7.66 -1.16
N ILE A 161 10.04 -6.65 -1.92
CA ILE A 161 11.44 -6.22 -1.92
C ILE A 161 11.83 -5.69 -0.54
N LEU A 162 10.98 -4.87 0.09
CA LEU A 162 11.19 -4.39 1.46
C LEU A 162 11.34 -5.56 2.43
N GLN A 163 10.42 -6.52 2.41
CA GLN A 163 10.43 -7.71 3.26
C GLN A 163 11.70 -8.56 3.08
N LYS A 164 12.15 -8.74 1.84
CA LYS A 164 13.32 -9.57 1.52
C LYS A 164 14.66 -8.89 1.84
N LYS A 165 14.79 -7.60 1.53
CA LYS A 165 16.06 -6.87 1.69
C LYS A 165 16.21 -6.19 3.05
N TYR A 166 15.11 -5.73 3.63
CA TYR A 166 15.05 -4.93 4.87
C TYR A 166 14.05 -5.55 5.86
N PRO A 167 14.28 -6.80 6.31
CA PRO A 167 13.28 -7.53 7.09
C PRO A 167 13.00 -6.92 8.45
N LYS A 168 13.94 -6.15 9.04
CA LYS A 168 13.70 -5.48 10.33
C LYS A 168 12.77 -4.29 10.18
N GLU A 169 12.94 -3.54 9.10
CA GLU A 169 12.11 -2.42 8.70
C GLU A 169 10.70 -2.92 8.34
N ALA A 170 10.59 -3.99 7.54
CA ALA A 170 9.31 -4.61 7.21
C ALA A 170 8.53 -5.13 8.43
N ASP A 171 9.23 -5.68 9.44
CA ASP A 171 8.63 -6.17 10.70
C ASP A 171 7.99 -5.04 11.51
N VAL A 172 8.56 -3.83 11.47
CA VAL A 172 8.02 -2.66 12.19
C VAL A 172 6.65 -2.23 11.66
N VAL A 173 6.37 -2.48 10.38
CA VAL A 173 5.10 -2.13 9.71
C VAL A 173 4.23 -3.36 9.43
N ASP A 174 4.50 -4.48 10.12
CA ASP A 174 3.75 -5.74 10.02
C ASP A 174 3.62 -6.32 8.59
N VAL A 175 4.54 -5.96 7.69
CA VAL A 175 4.61 -6.49 6.32
C VAL A 175 5.29 -7.86 6.33
N SER A 176 4.47 -8.89 6.62
CA SER A 176 4.90 -10.29 6.62
C SER A 176 4.63 -11.00 5.29
N PRO A 177 5.27 -12.16 5.02
CA PRO A 177 4.93 -13.00 3.87
C PRO A 177 3.45 -13.44 3.85
N PHE A 178 2.85 -13.62 5.03
CA PHE A 178 1.41 -13.92 5.14
C PHE A 178 0.56 -12.72 4.73
N TRP A 179 0.92 -11.51 5.15
CA TRP A 179 0.27 -10.28 4.73
C TRP A 179 0.33 -10.14 3.20
N LEU A 180 1.53 -10.25 2.61
CA LEU A 180 1.75 -10.15 1.15
C LEU A 180 0.90 -11.16 0.37
N LYS A 181 0.85 -12.41 0.84
CA LYS A 181 0.03 -13.47 0.22
C LYS A 181 -1.46 -13.15 0.29
N SER A 182 -1.93 -12.62 1.41
CA SER A 182 -3.35 -12.30 1.63
C SER A 182 -3.79 -11.13 0.73
N VAL A 183 -2.95 -10.10 0.63
CA VAL A 183 -3.17 -8.97 -0.27
C VAL A 183 -3.11 -9.41 -1.74
N ASN A 184 -2.13 -10.25 -2.12
CA ASN A 184 -2.06 -10.77 -3.49
C ASN A 184 -3.30 -11.58 -3.89
N LYS A 185 -3.83 -12.41 -2.97
CA LYS A 185 -5.06 -13.17 -3.21
C LYS A 185 -6.25 -12.27 -3.51
N THR A 186 -6.33 -11.11 -2.85
CA THR A 186 -7.36 -10.11 -3.16
C THR A 186 -7.29 -9.67 -4.61
N PHE A 187 -6.10 -9.35 -5.11
CA PHE A 187 -5.95 -8.92 -6.50
C PHE A 187 -6.13 -10.04 -7.52
N ASP A 188 -5.83 -11.30 -7.15
CA ASP A 188 -6.17 -12.46 -7.98
C ASP A 188 -7.71 -12.57 -8.14
N ASN A 189 -8.47 -12.42 -7.06
CA ASN A 189 -9.94 -12.43 -7.11
C ASN A 189 -10.50 -11.28 -7.96
N LEU A 190 -10.00 -10.05 -7.78
CA LEU A 190 -10.46 -8.89 -8.56
C LEU A 190 -10.16 -9.05 -10.05
N ALA A 191 -9.00 -9.63 -10.40
CA ALA A 191 -8.65 -9.96 -11.77
C ALA A 191 -9.61 -10.98 -12.39
N GLU A 192 -9.99 -12.01 -11.63
CA GLU A 192 -10.96 -13.03 -12.08
C GLU A 192 -12.34 -12.41 -12.35
N VAL A 193 -12.82 -11.55 -11.44
CA VAL A 193 -14.12 -10.84 -11.60
C VAL A 193 -14.10 -9.96 -12.85
N SER A 194 -13.01 -9.19 -13.05
CA SER A 194 -12.85 -8.35 -14.23
C SER A 194 -12.85 -9.17 -15.53
N LEU A 195 -12.09 -10.27 -15.57
CA LEU A 195 -12.04 -11.16 -16.74
C LEU A 195 -13.42 -11.77 -17.04
N LYS A 196 -14.16 -12.19 -16.01
CA LYS A 196 -15.52 -12.69 -16.14
C LYS A 196 -16.46 -11.66 -16.74
N ASN A 197 -16.41 -10.41 -16.26
CA ASN A 197 -17.19 -9.30 -16.81
C ASN A 197 -16.92 -9.12 -18.31
N VAL A 198 -15.66 -9.02 -18.72
CA VAL A 198 -15.27 -8.81 -20.12
C VAL A 198 -15.71 -9.97 -21.01
N ASN A 199 -15.47 -11.22 -20.59
CA ASN A 199 -15.80 -12.40 -21.38
C ASN A 199 -17.30 -12.53 -21.62
N VAL A 200 -18.12 -12.24 -20.61
CA VAL A 200 -19.58 -12.32 -20.72
C VAL A 200 -20.11 -11.22 -21.65
N ILE A 201 -19.63 -9.98 -21.53
CA ILE A 201 -20.04 -8.89 -22.42
C ILE A 201 -19.68 -9.19 -23.87
N SER A 202 -18.44 -9.61 -24.13
CA SER A 202 -17.97 -9.99 -25.46
C SER A 202 -18.83 -11.10 -26.06
N HIS A 203 -19.13 -12.15 -25.29
CA HIS A 203 -19.86 -13.31 -25.80
C HIS A 203 -21.35 -13.05 -26.04
N PHE A 204 -22.01 -12.26 -25.19
CA PHE A 204 -23.47 -12.14 -25.21
C PHE A 204 -24.00 -10.83 -25.79
N CYS A 205 -23.25 -9.73 -25.70
CA CYS A 205 -23.75 -8.42 -26.11
C CYS A 205 -23.05 -7.86 -27.34
N LEU A 206 -21.80 -8.25 -27.61
CA LEU A 206 -21.02 -7.72 -28.73
C LEU A 206 -20.94 -8.65 -29.94
N ASN A 207 -21.37 -9.91 -29.80
CA ASN A 207 -21.31 -10.93 -30.86
C ASN A 207 -22.22 -10.67 -32.09
N GLU A 208 -22.90 -9.52 -32.20
CA GLU A 208 -23.74 -9.17 -33.36
C GLU A 208 -23.45 -7.80 -34.04
N THR A 209 -22.40 -7.01 -33.74
CA THR A 209 -22.23 -5.69 -34.39
C THR A 209 -20.80 -5.26 -34.78
N THR A 210 -20.48 -5.47 -36.07
CA THR A 210 -19.72 -4.60 -37.02
C THR A 210 -18.27 -4.12 -36.75
N PRO A 211 -17.47 -3.85 -37.82
CA PRO A 211 -15.99 -3.83 -37.83
C PRO A 211 -15.23 -2.76 -37.02
N ASP A 212 -15.86 -2.04 -36.10
CA ASP A 212 -15.19 -1.09 -35.18
C ASP A 212 -14.62 -1.80 -33.92
N ASP A 213 -14.82 -3.12 -33.83
CA ASP A 213 -14.35 -4.02 -32.77
C ASP A 213 -12.83 -4.00 -32.52
N ASN A 214 -12.03 -3.46 -33.44
CA ASN A 214 -10.57 -3.39 -33.31
C ASN A 214 -10.11 -2.47 -32.18
N GLU A 215 -10.87 -1.42 -31.84
CA GLU A 215 -10.45 -0.48 -30.78
C GLU A 215 -10.73 -1.07 -29.38
N LEU A 216 -11.88 -1.71 -29.20
CA LEU A 216 -12.25 -2.37 -27.95
C LEU A 216 -11.38 -3.62 -27.70
N GLU A 217 -11.17 -4.47 -28.72
CA GLU A 217 -10.23 -5.59 -28.62
C GLU A 217 -8.78 -5.12 -28.40
N GLN A 218 -8.38 -3.96 -28.93
CA GLN A 218 -7.07 -3.40 -28.61
C GLN A 218 -6.96 -2.88 -27.18
N GLU A 219 -7.98 -2.21 -26.66
CA GLU A 219 -7.96 -1.74 -25.26
C GLU A 219 -8.00 -2.92 -24.28
N PHE A 220 -8.80 -3.95 -24.55
CA PHE A 220 -8.84 -5.16 -23.74
C PHE A 220 -7.61 -6.04 -23.92
N GLY A 221 -7.08 -6.16 -25.14
CA GLY A 221 -5.82 -6.82 -25.42
C GLY A 221 -4.67 -6.17 -24.66
N LYS A 222 -4.57 -4.83 -24.72
CA LYS A 222 -3.57 -4.07 -23.94
C LYS A 222 -3.76 -4.23 -22.43
N ALA A 223 -4.99 -4.19 -21.92
CA ALA A 223 -5.24 -4.40 -20.49
C ALA A 223 -4.84 -5.82 -20.05
N ASN A 224 -5.14 -6.83 -20.86
CA ASN A 224 -4.82 -8.22 -20.57
C ASN A 224 -3.31 -8.50 -20.72
N ASP A 225 -2.64 -7.84 -21.67
CA ASP A 225 -1.20 -7.91 -21.85
C ASP A 225 -0.46 -7.20 -20.71
N LEU A 226 -0.92 -6.01 -20.28
CA LEU A 226 -0.40 -5.35 -19.08
C LEU A 226 -0.60 -6.19 -17.82
N MET A 227 -1.71 -6.93 -17.71
CA MET A 227 -1.92 -7.87 -16.61
C MET A 227 -0.98 -9.08 -16.66
N LYS A 228 -0.66 -9.60 -17.85
CA LYS A 228 0.31 -10.69 -18.02
C LYS A 228 1.74 -10.22 -17.78
N GLU A 229 2.09 -9.01 -18.21
CA GLU A 229 3.40 -8.39 -17.96
C GLU A 229 3.61 -8.03 -16.48
N ALA A 230 2.53 -7.64 -15.79
CA ALA A 230 2.55 -7.33 -14.36
C ALA A 230 2.37 -8.56 -13.45
N GLN A 231 2.22 -9.78 -14.01
CA GLN A 231 2.37 -11.00 -13.23
C GLN A 231 3.87 -11.25 -13.06
N PRO A 232 4.47 -11.02 -11.87
CA PRO A 232 5.83 -11.46 -11.64
C PRO A 232 5.91 -12.96 -11.94
N GLU A 233 6.99 -13.40 -12.59
CA GLU A 233 7.38 -14.81 -12.55
C GLU A 233 7.65 -15.15 -11.07
N ILE A 234 6.59 -15.44 -10.32
CA ILE A 234 6.71 -16.01 -9.00
C ILE A 234 7.27 -17.39 -9.26
N SER A 235 8.59 -17.47 -9.21
CA SER A 235 9.34 -18.71 -9.27
C SER A 235 8.69 -19.66 -8.29
N ARG A 236 8.10 -20.73 -8.83
CA ARG A 236 7.59 -21.85 -8.04
C ARG A 236 8.81 -22.57 -7.45
N THR A 237 9.39 -21.99 -6.41
CA THR A 237 10.42 -22.59 -5.56
C THR A 237 9.87 -22.81 -4.18
#